data_AF-A0A9P8ZKV6-F1
#
_entry.id   AF-A0A9P8ZKV6-F1
#
_cell.length_a   1.000
_cell.length_b   1.000
_cell.length_c   1.000
_cell.angle_alpha   90.00
_cell.angle_beta   90.00
_cell.angle_gamma   90.00
#
_symmetry.space_group_name_H-M   'P 1'
#
loop_
_entity.id
_entity.type
_entity.pdbx_description
1 polymer ?
#
loop_
_entity_poly.entity_id
_entity_poly.type
_entity_poly.pdbx_seq_one_letter_code
_entity_poly.pdbx_strand_id
1 'polypeptide(L)'
;MPPDYTIALPAELISSILDWLPDVIVVKLGQVNRRWRTVAQAHADYSQTVDFCVMRQHAMLPSFQLWTQRLKRLQTTSMPIRLRVVVRGFRIHDDNIPASPVARDLFAQISEVGHLLASLDLMLQALDLVQVAFRELRANPAPILRHLRIGLLANLRPIDWPQDLFAGSIPRIGSLEVFGLTLPDEAVASLQCIRKLTLWSQRSLNVKKLTSVLFPKLDTLSIKETNCEAGERTFVRTLKSLQVNGDKWSEVQSVLNAFKLDSITSLHVISEEKLPPDIHDLAKGLPEGLIVFAFTWDNSDIFILNHRDYMYLTLKHLTNRDQLARYFEVLRGPLWSFLHPFAS
;
A
#
# COMPACT_ATOMS: atom_id res chain seq x y z
N MET A 1 -46.81 -28.81 17.22
CA MET A 1 -46.16 -27.61 16.67
C MET A 1 -44.77 -28.01 16.20
N PRO A 2 -44.33 -27.64 14.98
CA PRO A 2 -42.94 -27.81 14.61
C PRO A 2 -42.06 -27.02 15.59
N PRO A 3 -40.84 -27.48 15.91
CA PRO A 3 -39.92 -26.68 16.70
C PRO A 3 -39.64 -25.37 15.96
N ASP A 4 -39.79 -24.26 16.66
CA ASP A 4 -39.42 -22.94 16.14
C ASP A 4 -37.89 -22.82 16.20
N TYR A 5 -37.23 -23.11 15.08
CA TYR A 5 -35.77 -23.08 14.95
C TYR A 5 -35.21 -21.64 14.81
N THR A 6 -36.02 -20.61 15.06
CA THR A 6 -35.57 -19.21 14.97
C THR A 6 -34.84 -18.73 16.22
N ILE A 7 -33.96 -19.55 16.80
CA ILE A 7 -33.02 -19.09 17.83
C ILE A 7 -32.04 -18.13 17.16
N ALA A 8 -32.34 -16.85 17.23
CA ALA A 8 -31.58 -15.83 16.56
C ALA A 8 -30.23 -15.67 17.27
N LEU A 9 -29.14 -16.01 16.55
CA LEU A 9 -27.73 -15.98 17.02
C LEU A 9 -27.45 -14.76 17.91
N PRO A 10 -26.87 -14.93 19.12
CA PRO A 10 -26.49 -13.83 20.02
C PRO A 10 -25.68 -12.74 19.31
N ALA A 11 -25.81 -11.48 19.76
CA ALA A 11 -25.15 -10.35 19.10
C ALA A 11 -23.61 -10.48 19.17
N GLU A 12 -23.12 -11.05 20.26
CA GLU A 12 -21.71 -11.35 20.55
C GLU A 12 -21.15 -12.36 19.54
N LEU A 13 -21.96 -13.36 19.17
CA LEU A 13 -21.57 -14.39 18.21
C LEU A 13 -21.65 -13.84 16.77
N ILE A 14 -22.63 -12.97 16.47
CA ILE A 14 -22.64 -12.21 15.22
C ILE A 14 -21.39 -11.34 15.12
N SER A 15 -21.02 -10.61 16.17
CA SER A 15 -19.79 -9.80 16.21
C SER A 15 -18.56 -10.66 15.95
N SER A 16 -18.46 -11.79 16.64
CA SER A 16 -17.37 -12.74 16.46
C SER A 16 -17.29 -13.24 15.01
N ILE A 17 -18.42 -13.51 14.35
CA ILE A 17 -18.45 -13.88 12.93
C ILE A 17 -17.92 -12.73 12.07
N LEU A 18 -18.34 -11.48 12.33
CA LEU A 18 -17.90 -10.32 11.56
C LEU A 18 -16.39 -10.10 11.64
N ASP A 19 -15.77 -10.38 12.80
CA ASP A 19 -14.31 -10.25 13.00
C ASP A 19 -13.49 -11.15 12.04
N TRP A 20 -14.08 -12.24 11.53
CA TRP A 20 -13.44 -13.17 10.59
C TRP A 20 -13.78 -12.90 9.12
N LEU A 21 -14.65 -11.93 8.83
CA LEU A 21 -15.12 -11.65 7.48
C LEU A 21 -14.42 -10.43 6.86
N PRO A 22 -14.16 -10.45 5.54
CA PRO A 22 -13.64 -9.26 4.86
C PRO A 22 -14.59 -8.07 4.97
N ASP A 23 -14.06 -6.85 5.06
CA ASP A 23 -14.81 -5.58 5.23
C ASP A 23 -16.00 -5.45 4.27
N VAL A 24 -15.81 -5.81 3.00
CA VAL A 24 -16.84 -5.77 1.96
C VAL A 24 -18.04 -6.66 2.31
N ILE A 25 -17.79 -7.81 2.96
CA ILE A 25 -18.82 -8.74 3.41
C ILE A 25 -19.51 -8.19 4.67
N VAL A 26 -18.76 -7.65 5.62
CA VAL A 26 -19.32 -7.00 6.83
C VAL A 26 -20.32 -5.90 6.46
N VAL A 27 -19.98 -5.06 5.47
CA VAL A 27 -20.85 -4.00 4.97
C VAL A 27 -22.13 -4.55 4.33
N LYS A 28 -22.02 -5.59 3.51
CA LYS A 28 -23.19 -6.26 2.88
C LYS A 28 -24.10 -6.91 3.93
N LEU A 29 -23.52 -7.56 4.95
CA LEU A 29 -24.27 -8.17 6.03
C LEU A 29 -25.06 -7.14 6.84
N GLY A 30 -24.50 -5.93 7.03
CA GLY A 30 -25.22 -4.80 7.62
C GLY A 30 -26.48 -4.35 6.86
N GLN A 31 -26.69 -4.83 5.63
CA GLN A 31 -27.90 -4.55 4.83
C GLN A 31 -28.98 -5.62 4.97
N VAL A 32 -28.65 -6.83 5.48
CA VAL A 32 -29.54 -8.00 5.52
C VAL A 32 -30.78 -7.74 6.39
N ASN A 33 -30.59 -7.32 7.64
CA ASN A 33 -31.68 -6.95 8.54
C ASN A 33 -31.21 -5.96 9.62
N ARG A 34 -32.14 -5.47 10.44
CA ARG A 34 -31.86 -4.49 11.50
C ARG A 34 -30.83 -5.00 12.52
N ARG A 35 -30.85 -6.29 12.87
CA ARG A 35 -29.94 -6.87 13.86
C ARG A 35 -28.51 -6.91 13.34
N TRP A 36 -28.29 -7.47 12.16
CA TRP A 36 -26.97 -7.48 11.51
C TRP A 36 -26.46 -6.06 11.28
N ARG A 37 -27.33 -5.11 10.91
CA ARG A 37 -26.96 -3.69 10.79
C ARG A 37 -26.44 -3.11 12.10
N THR A 38 -27.12 -3.39 13.20
CA THR A 38 -26.76 -2.83 14.53
C THR A 38 -25.40 -3.37 14.98
N VAL A 39 -25.18 -4.68 14.85
CA VAL A 39 -23.90 -5.31 15.23
C VAL A 39 -22.79 -4.86 14.27
N ALA A 40 -23.03 -4.86 12.96
CA ALA A 40 -22.07 -4.37 11.99
C ALA A 40 -21.71 -2.90 12.25
N GLN A 41 -22.66 -2.03 12.58
CA GLN A 41 -22.39 -0.62 12.90
C GLN A 41 -21.43 -0.42 14.07
N ALA A 42 -21.43 -1.32 15.05
CA ALA A 42 -20.50 -1.30 16.18
C ALA A 42 -19.10 -1.85 15.83
N HIS A 43 -18.98 -2.56 14.70
CA HIS A 43 -17.73 -3.14 14.23
C HIS A 43 -16.77 -2.07 13.69
N ALA A 44 -15.47 -2.20 13.97
CA ALA A 44 -14.45 -1.25 13.56
C ALA A 44 -14.41 -1.10 12.03
N ASP A 45 -14.48 -2.19 11.26
CA ASP A 45 -14.40 -2.11 9.80
C ASP A 45 -15.65 -1.52 9.14
N TYR A 46 -16.79 -1.54 9.83
CA TYR A 46 -17.98 -0.86 9.33
C TYR A 46 -17.94 0.65 9.65
N SER A 47 -17.42 1.02 10.82
CA SER A 47 -17.42 2.40 11.33
C SER A 47 -16.17 3.19 10.93
N GLN A 48 -15.08 2.54 10.55
CA GLN A 48 -13.82 3.21 10.25
C GLN A 48 -13.39 3.02 8.80
N THR A 49 -13.73 1.91 8.14
CA THR A 49 -13.27 1.65 6.77
C THR A 49 -14.34 1.96 5.73
N VAL A 50 -14.04 2.80 4.75
CA VAL A 50 -14.92 3.02 3.59
C VAL A 50 -14.16 2.78 2.29
N ASP A 51 -14.61 1.73 1.59
CA ASP A 51 -14.18 1.45 0.23
C ASP A 51 -15.16 2.06 -0.79
N PHE A 52 -14.63 2.80 -1.75
CA PHE A 52 -15.34 3.26 -2.93
C PHE A 52 -14.64 2.71 -4.17
N CYS A 53 -15.28 1.81 -4.89
CA CYS A 53 -14.75 1.26 -6.13
C CYS A 53 -15.71 1.56 -7.28
N VAL A 54 -15.28 2.38 -8.23
CA VAL A 54 -16.00 2.62 -9.49
C VAL A 54 -15.32 1.83 -10.58
N MET A 55 -16.08 1.03 -11.33
CA MET A 55 -15.55 0.23 -12.44
C MET A 55 -16.05 0.69 -13.82
N ARG A 56 -17.19 1.41 -13.86
CA ARG A 56 -17.82 1.91 -15.08
C ARG A 56 -18.55 3.22 -14.77
N GLN A 57 -18.48 4.20 -15.69
CA GLN A 57 -19.10 5.52 -15.52
C GLN A 57 -20.61 5.45 -15.21
N HIS A 58 -21.36 4.53 -15.82
CA HIS A 58 -22.81 4.42 -15.61
C HIS A 58 -23.22 3.81 -14.26
N ALA A 59 -22.32 3.09 -13.57
CA ALA A 59 -22.60 2.50 -12.25
C ALA A 59 -22.32 3.46 -11.09
N MET A 60 -21.93 4.70 -11.41
CA MET A 60 -21.36 5.63 -10.45
C MET A 60 -22.44 6.25 -9.56
N LEU A 61 -23.61 6.60 -10.07
CA LEU A 61 -24.63 7.37 -9.33
C LEU A 61 -25.17 6.66 -8.06
N PRO A 62 -25.67 5.41 -8.11
CA PRO A 62 -26.19 4.75 -6.91
C PRO A 62 -25.09 4.43 -5.89
N SER A 63 -23.93 3.99 -6.38
CA SER A 63 -22.76 3.67 -5.54
C SER A 63 -22.22 4.92 -4.85
N PHE A 64 -22.19 6.05 -5.57
CA PHE A 64 -21.76 7.34 -5.06
C PHE A 64 -22.73 7.86 -4.00
N GLN A 65 -24.05 7.79 -4.21
CA GLN A 65 -25.03 8.18 -3.21
C GLN A 65 -24.90 7.39 -1.89
N LEU A 66 -24.74 6.06 -1.97
CA LEU A 66 -24.52 5.22 -0.78
C LEU A 66 -23.21 5.57 -0.08
N TRP A 67 -22.16 5.83 -0.85
CA TRP A 67 -20.87 6.25 -0.32
C TRP A 67 -20.95 7.61 0.38
N THR A 68 -21.59 8.61 -0.24
CA THR A 68 -21.86 9.93 0.35
C THR A 68 -22.65 9.82 1.65
N GLN A 69 -23.70 9.01 1.67
CA GLN A 69 -24.47 8.77 2.90
C GLN A 69 -23.61 8.16 4.00
N ARG A 70 -22.68 7.27 3.65
CA ARG A 70 -21.76 6.67 4.62
C ARG A 70 -20.76 7.70 5.15
N LEU A 71 -20.13 8.48 4.28
CA LEU A 71 -19.23 9.56 4.69
C LEU A 71 -19.91 10.59 5.61
N LYS A 72 -21.12 11.03 5.27
CA LYS A 72 -21.89 11.96 6.11
C LYS A 72 -22.17 11.41 7.50
N ARG A 73 -22.35 10.09 7.64
CA ARG A 73 -22.45 9.47 8.98
C ARG A 73 -21.12 9.52 9.71
N LEU A 74 -20.01 9.28 9.00
CA LEU A 74 -18.67 9.30 9.60
C LEU A 74 -18.25 10.68 10.09
N GLN A 75 -18.74 11.76 9.48
CA GLN A 75 -18.53 13.13 9.98
C GLN A 75 -18.99 13.34 11.42
N THR A 76 -19.97 12.55 11.88
CA THR A 76 -20.47 12.63 13.27
C THR A 76 -19.68 11.78 14.25
N THR A 77 -18.69 11.02 13.77
CA THR A 77 -17.86 10.15 14.60
C THR A 77 -16.63 10.91 15.08
N SER A 78 -16.17 10.60 16.29
CA SER A 78 -14.89 11.09 16.83
C SER A 78 -13.71 10.18 16.49
N MET A 79 -13.96 9.08 15.76
CA MET A 79 -12.99 8.02 15.53
C MET A 79 -12.23 8.26 14.23
N PRO A 80 -10.93 7.93 14.16
CA PRO A 80 -10.18 8.02 12.92
C PRO A 80 -10.72 7.04 11.86
N ILE A 81 -10.75 7.48 10.61
CA ILE A 81 -11.28 6.71 9.47
C ILE A 81 -10.18 6.30 8.49
N ARG A 82 -10.43 5.22 7.77
CA ARG A 82 -9.64 4.67 6.67
C ARG A 82 -10.48 4.72 5.41
N LEU A 83 -10.04 5.49 4.42
CA LEU A 83 -10.72 5.58 3.13
C LEU A 83 -9.87 4.91 2.05
N ARG A 84 -10.51 4.08 1.24
CA ARG A 84 -9.96 3.57 0.00
C ARG A 84 -10.88 3.94 -1.15
N VAL A 85 -10.32 4.52 -2.18
CA VAL A 85 -10.99 5.04 -3.35
C VAL A 85 -10.26 4.53 -4.57
N VAL A 86 -10.91 3.61 -5.28
CA VAL A 86 -10.41 3.00 -6.50
C VAL A 86 -11.32 3.44 -7.64
N VAL A 87 -10.80 4.27 -8.53
CA VAL A 87 -11.56 4.83 -9.64
C VAL A 87 -11.05 4.22 -10.94
N ARG A 88 -11.81 3.25 -11.46
CA ARG A 88 -11.58 2.54 -12.74
C ARG A 88 -12.70 2.83 -13.73
N GLY A 89 -12.39 2.74 -15.01
CA GLY A 89 -13.36 2.87 -16.11
C GLY A 89 -13.54 4.28 -16.66
N PHE A 90 -12.74 5.27 -16.24
CA PHE A 90 -12.59 6.52 -16.98
C PHE A 90 -11.57 6.29 -18.09
N ARG A 91 -12.00 5.65 -19.19
CA ARG A 91 -11.24 5.72 -20.44
C ARG A 91 -11.33 7.15 -20.94
N ILE A 92 -10.46 8.01 -20.42
CA ILE A 92 -10.20 9.27 -21.07
C ILE A 92 -9.21 8.92 -22.18
N HIS A 93 -9.73 8.70 -23.39
CA HIS A 93 -8.89 8.54 -24.58
C HIS A 93 -8.26 9.86 -25.02
N ASP A 94 -8.56 10.97 -24.34
CA ASP A 94 -8.05 12.30 -24.62
C ASP A 94 -7.51 12.95 -23.35
N ASP A 95 -6.23 13.29 -23.34
CA ASP A 95 -5.56 14.01 -22.24
C ASP A 95 -6.16 15.41 -21.93
N ASN A 96 -7.25 15.80 -22.61
CA ASN A 96 -7.91 17.10 -22.53
C ASN A 96 -9.34 17.08 -21.98
N ILE A 97 -9.90 15.94 -21.59
CA ILE A 97 -11.24 15.94 -20.97
C ILE A 97 -11.07 16.26 -19.48
N PRO A 98 -11.62 17.38 -18.99
CA PRO A 98 -11.51 17.73 -17.58
C PRO A 98 -12.07 16.62 -16.70
N ALA A 99 -11.44 16.40 -15.54
CA ALA A 99 -11.96 15.58 -14.45
C ALA A 99 -13.48 15.68 -14.37
N SER A 100 -14.16 14.54 -14.52
CA SER A 100 -15.61 14.45 -14.44
C SER A 100 -16.11 15.21 -13.20
N PRO A 101 -17.22 15.98 -13.29
CA PRO A 101 -17.81 16.67 -12.14
C PRO A 101 -17.93 15.78 -10.91
N VAL A 102 -18.29 14.50 -11.11
CA VAL A 102 -18.42 13.50 -10.04
C VAL A 102 -17.09 13.23 -9.33
N ALA A 103 -15.96 13.28 -10.03
CA ALA A 103 -14.66 13.11 -9.40
C ALA A 103 -14.27 14.34 -8.56
N ARG A 104 -14.66 15.55 -8.96
CA ARG A 104 -14.50 16.74 -8.11
C ARG A 104 -15.39 16.63 -6.87
N ASP A 105 -16.65 16.24 -7.03
CA ASP A 105 -17.57 16.02 -5.93
C ASP A 105 -17.07 14.92 -4.97
N LEU A 106 -16.43 13.88 -5.50
CA LEU A 106 -15.79 12.83 -4.73
C LEU A 106 -14.70 13.40 -3.81
N PHE A 107 -13.77 14.19 -4.36
CA PHE A 107 -12.69 14.75 -3.55
C PHE A 107 -13.19 15.84 -2.59
N ALA A 108 -14.20 16.63 -2.97
CA ALA A 108 -14.85 17.56 -2.05
C ALA A 108 -15.44 16.84 -0.83
N GLN A 109 -16.05 15.66 -1.03
CA GLN A 109 -16.57 14.87 0.10
C GLN A 109 -15.46 14.22 0.94
N ILE A 110 -14.34 13.82 0.35
CA ILE A 110 -13.16 13.36 1.10
C ILE A 110 -12.60 14.51 1.95
N SER A 111 -12.55 15.71 1.39
CA SER A 111 -12.11 16.93 2.08
C SER A 111 -12.96 17.22 3.33
N GLU A 112 -14.27 17.03 3.28
CA GLU A 112 -15.17 17.23 4.44
C GLU A 112 -14.80 16.33 5.64
N VAL A 113 -14.22 15.15 5.40
CA VAL A 113 -13.79 14.21 6.44
C VAL A 113 -12.27 14.19 6.65
N GLY A 114 -11.53 15.11 6.03
CA GLY A 114 -10.05 15.14 6.07
C GLY A 114 -9.50 15.15 7.51
N HIS A 115 -10.17 15.86 8.42
CA HIS A 115 -9.79 15.94 9.84
C HIS A 115 -9.87 14.60 10.60
N LEU A 116 -10.66 13.63 10.10
CA LEU A 116 -10.78 12.28 10.66
C LEU A 116 -9.90 11.26 9.93
N LEU A 117 -9.28 11.63 8.82
CA LEU A 117 -8.65 10.69 7.91
C LEU A 117 -7.30 10.20 8.44
N ALA A 118 -7.21 8.93 8.85
CA ALA A 118 -5.96 8.29 9.29
C ALA A 118 -5.25 7.53 8.16
N SER A 119 -6.01 7.01 7.19
CA SER A 119 -5.47 6.31 6.02
C SER A 119 -6.26 6.70 4.77
N LEU A 120 -5.54 6.96 3.68
CA LEU A 120 -6.10 7.29 2.38
C LEU A 120 -5.42 6.49 1.28
N ASP A 121 -6.18 5.68 0.56
CA ASP A 121 -5.73 4.87 -0.57
C ASP A 121 -6.46 5.31 -1.85
N LEU A 122 -5.77 6.00 -2.74
CA LEU A 122 -6.27 6.56 -4.00
C LEU A 122 -5.62 5.87 -5.19
N MET A 123 -6.36 4.98 -5.85
CA MET A 123 -5.91 4.34 -7.09
C MET A 123 -6.76 4.86 -8.25
N LEU A 124 -6.20 5.78 -9.03
CA LEU A 124 -6.92 6.60 -9.99
C LEU A 124 -6.49 6.26 -11.43
N GLN A 125 -7.38 6.40 -12.40
CA GLN A 125 -7.06 6.08 -13.80
C GLN A 125 -6.41 7.24 -14.57
N ALA A 126 -6.57 8.49 -14.09
CA ALA A 126 -6.14 9.69 -14.80
C ALA A 126 -5.33 10.63 -13.89
N LEU A 127 -4.33 11.30 -14.48
CA LEU A 127 -3.34 12.11 -13.77
C LEU A 127 -3.97 13.39 -13.19
N ASP A 128 -4.93 13.97 -13.91
CA ASP A 128 -5.69 15.14 -13.47
C ASP A 128 -6.46 14.87 -12.17
N LEU A 129 -6.98 13.66 -11.96
CA LEU A 129 -7.62 13.26 -10.72
C LEU A 129 -6.64 13.22 -9.55
N VAL A 130 -5.40 12.77 -9.80
CA VAL A 130 -4.33 12.80 -8.78
C VAL A 130 -4.01 14.26 -8.41
N GLN A 131 -3.95 15.15 -9.41
CA GLN A 131 -3.73 16.58 -9.18
C GLN A 131 -4.86 17.24 -8.40
N VAL A 132 -6.11 16.89 -8.71
CA VAL A 132 -7.28 17.34 -7.94
C VAL A 132 -7.16 16.84 -6.50
N ALA A 133 -6.83 15.57 -6.27
CA ALA A 133 -6.64 15.04 -4.93
C ALA A 133 -5.59 15.82 -4.13
N PHE A 134 -4.45 16.15 -4.74
CA PHE A 134 -3.42 16.97 -4.09
C PHE A 134 -3.84 18.40 -3.82
N ARG A 135 -4.64 19.01 -4.70
CA ARG A 135 -5.20 20.34 -4.47
C ARG A 135 -6.18 20.32 -3.31
N GLU A 136 -7.03 19.32 -3.26
CA GLU A 136 -8.06 19.15 -2.23
C GLU A 136 -7.45 18.87 -0.86
N LEU A 137 -6.44 18.01 -0.78
CA LEU A 137 -5.68 17.78 0.47
C LEU A 137 -4.95 19.04 0.94
N ARG A 138 -4.49 19.90 0.03
CA ARG A 138 -3.89 21.19 0.39
C ARG A 138 -4.92 22.16 0.96
N ALA A 139 -6.05 22.29 0.28
CA ALA A 139 -7.14 23.16 0.70
C ALA A 139 -7.78 22.69 2.02
N ASN A 140 -7.84 21.37 2.25
CA ASN A 140 -8.48 20.75 3.40
C ASN A 140 -7.49 19.81 4.11
N PRO A 141 -6.70 20.34 5.08
CA PRO A 141 -5.71 19.57 5.80
C PRO A 141 -6.26 18.29 6.44
N ALA A 142 -5.48 17.22 6.36
CA ALA A 142 -5.74 15.94 7.02
C ALA A 142 -4.66 15.70 8.10
N PRO A 143 -4.73 16.42 9.24
CA PRO A 143 -3.64 16.49 10.21
C PRO A 143 -3.32 15.16 10.90
N ILE A 144 -4.26 14.20 10.89
CA ILE A 144 -4.07 12.88 11.50
C ILE A 144 -3.74 11.79 10.48
N LEU A 145 -3.59 12.13 9.19
CA LEU A 145 -3.25 11.17 8.14
C LEU A 145 -1.87 10.57 8.40
N ARG A 146 -1.81 9.24 8.47
CA ARG A 146 -0.59 8.46 8.72
C ARG A 146 -0.19 7.64 7.50
N HIS A 147 -1.17 7.18 6.72
CA HIS A 147 -0.95 6.34 5.55
C HIS A 147 -1.56 6.99 4.32
N LEU A 148 -0.73 7.27 3.32
CA LEU A 148 -1.15 7.80 2.03
C LEU A 148 -0.63 6.86 0.96
N ARG A 149 -1.56 6.24 0.26
CA ARG A 149 -1.31 5.52 -0.97
C ARG A 149 -1.98 6.29 -2.10
N ILE A 150 -1.22 6.69 -3.11
CA ILE A 150 -1.75 7.44 -4.24
C ILE A 150 -1.09 7.00 -5.53
N GLY A 151 -1.87 6.85 -6.58
CA GLY A 151 -1.26 6.49 -7.84
C GLY A 151 -2.18 6.40 -9.04
N LEU A 152 -1.51 6.26 -10.18
CA LEU A 152 -2.07 5.98 -11.48
C LEU A 152 -2.15 4.47 -11.69
N LEU A 153 -3.32 4.00 -12.13
CA LEU A 153 -3.54 2.64 -12.61
C LEU A 153 -3.01 2.42 -14.04
N ALA A 154 -2.64 3.51 -14.73
CA ALA A 154 -2.14 3.50 -16.09
C ALA A 154 -0.60 3.55 -16.13
N ASN A 155 -0.05 3.83 -17.32
CA ASN A 155 1.39 3.99 -17.55
C ASN A 155 1.99 5.07 -16.66
N LEU A 156 3.28 4.91 -16.36
CA LEU A 156 4.08 5.89 -15.64
C LEU A 156 3.99 7.26 -16.32
N ARG A 157 3.60 8.30 -15.56
CA ARG A 157 3.58 9.69 -16.02
C ARG A 157 4.22 10.63 -15.00
N PRO A 158 4.92 11.69 -15.45
CA PRO A 158 5.39 12.74 -14.57
C PRO A 158 4.22 13.46 -13.89
N ILE A 159 4.44 13.89 -12.66
CA ILE A 159 3.44 14.59 -11.87
C ILE A 159 3.98 15.90 -11.31
N ASP A 160 3.16 16.96 -11.32
CA ASP A 160 3.44 18.18 -10.57
C ASP A 160 3.31 17.87 -9.08
N TRP A 161 4.44 17.66 -8.42
CA TRP A 161 4.49 17.22 -7.03
C TRP A 161 4.22 18.38 -6.06
N PRO A 162 3.33 18.21 -5.07
CA PRO A 162 2.97 19.28 -4.15
C PRO A 162 4.00 19.41 -3.01
N GLN A 163 4.97 20.31 -3.17
CA GLN A 163 6.12 20.45 -2.25
C GLN A 163 5.73 20.83 -0.81
N ASP A 164 4.61 21.52 -0.63
CA ASP A 164 4.10 22.04 0.64
C ASP A 164 3.19 21.06 1.40
N LEU A 165 2.73 19.99 0.73
CA LEU A 165 1.70 19.08 1.25
C LEU A 165 2.07 18.49 2.62
N PHE A 166 3.33 18.08 2.80
CA PHE A 166 3.81 17.40 4.01
C PHE A 166 4.24 18.35 5.13
N ALA A 167 4.48 19.62 4.82
CA ALA A 167 4.89 20.63 5.80
C ALA A 167 3.70 21.29 6.51
N GLY A 168 2.47 21.12 6.00
CA GLY A 168 1.27 21.73 6.57
C GLY A 168 0.06 20.79 6.59
N SER A 169 -0.34 20.29 5.43
CA SER A 169 -1.64 19.61 5.27
C SER A 169 -1.67 18.19 5.85
N ILE A 170 -0.57 17.43 5.75
CA ILE A 170 -0.47 16.05 6.26
C ILE A 170 0.82 15.82 7.07
N PRO A 171 1.02 16.55 8.18
CA PRO A 171 2.28 16.60 8.91
C PRO A 171 2.62 15.31 9.67
N ARG A 172 1.68 14.36 9.78
CA ARG A 172 1.83 13.11 10.54
C ARG A 172 2.05 11.87 9.69
N ILE A 173 2.29 12.05 8.39
CA ILE A 173 2.48 10.92 7.49
C ILE A 173 3.65 10.04 7.96
N GLY A 174 3.41 8.73 8.01
CA GLY A 174 4.40 7.72 8.40
C GLY A 174 4.60 6.64 7.34
N SER A 175 3.66 6.52 6.40
CA SER A 175 3.70 5.59 5.28
C SER A 175 3.25 6.31 4.02
N LEU A 176 4.11 6.32 3.01
CA LEU A 176 3.83 6.91 1.70
C LEU A 176 4.04 5.86 0.62
N GLU A 177 3.01 5.61 -0.18
CA GLU A 177 3.11 4.74 -1.35
C GLU A 177 2.65 5.50 -2.58
N VAL A 178 3.54 5.62 -3.56
CA VAL A 178 3.26 6.28 -4.83
C VAL A 178 3.34 5.25 -5.96
N PHE A 179 2.28 5.15 -6.78
CA PHE A 179 2.16 4.14 -7.83
C PHE A 179 1.90 4.77 -9.19
N GLY A 180 2.54 4.26 -10.25
CA GLY A 180 2.28 4.71 -11.63
C GLY A 180 2.60 6.19 -11.88
N LEU A 181 3.34 6.84 -11.00
CA LEU A 181 3.73 8.24 -11.11
C LEU A 181 5.25 8.35 -11.08
N THR A 182 5.80 9.19 -11.93
CA THR A 182 7.22 9.57 -11.92
C THR A 182 7.34 10.82 -11.08
N LEU A 183 8.01 10.70 -9.94
CA LEU A 183 8.25 11.83 -9.05
C LEU A 183 9.33 12.73 -9.66
N PRO A 184 9.13 14.06 -9.66
CA PRO A 184 10.17 14.99 -10.03
C PRO A 184 11.27 14.98 -8.96
N ASP A 185 12.44 15.44 -9.35
CA ASP A 185 13.65 15.42 -8.53
C ASP A 185 13.51 16.22 -7.21
N GLU A 186 12.68 17.26 -7.22
CA GLU A 186 12.37 18.09 -6.05
C GLU A 186 11.44 17.38 -5.05
N ALA A 187 10.78 16.29 -5.44
CA ALA A 187 9.89 15.56 -4.54
C ALA A 187 10.64 15.03 -3.31
N VAL A 188 11.87 14.55 -3.49
CA VAL A 188 12.72 14.05 -2.41
C VAL A 188 12.92 15.13 -1.34
N ALA A 189 13.09 16.40 -1.73
CA ALA A 189 13.29 17.51 -0.81
C ALA A 189 12.05 17.75 0.07
N SER A 190 10.85 17.71 -0.51
CA SER A 190 9.61 17.87 0.27
C SER A 190 9.37 16.74 1.28
N LEU A 191 9.84 15.53 0.98
CA LEU A 191 9.71 14.38 1.87
C LEU A 191 10.62 14.48 3.10
N GLN A 192 11.68 15.31 3.06
CA GLN A 192 12.58 15.55 4.20
C GLN A 192 11.85 16.17 5.40
N CYS A 193 10.75 16.89 5.14
CA CYS A 193 9.89 17.43 6.19
C CYS A 193 9.21 16.34 7.02
N ILE A 194 9.14 15.11 6.51
CA ILE A 194 8.45 13.97 7.14
C ILE A 194 9.39 13.24 8.10
N ARG A 195 9.51 13.75 9.32
CA ARG A 195 10.36 13.14 10.36
C ARG A 195 9.94 11.74 10.82
N LYS A 196 8.71 11.32 10.50
CA LYS A 196 8.11 10.05 10.95
C LYS A 196 7.94 9.03 9.82
N LEU A 197 8.50 9.28 8.64
CA LEU A 197 8.39 8.36 7.51
C LEU A 197 9.11 7.05 7.85
N THR A 198 8.35 5.97 7.94
CA THR A 198 8.81 4.61 8.23
C THR A 198 8.75 3.70 7.01
N LEU A 199 7.80 3.96 6.11
CA LEU A 199 7.61 3.24 4.87
C LEU A 199 7.53 4.22 3.70
N TRP A 200 8.34 3.96 2.68
CA TRP A 200 8.21 4.61 1.38
C TRP A 200 8.21 3.55 0.28
N SER A 201 7.11 3.50 -0.50
CA SER A 201 7.06 2.74 -1.74
C SER A 201 6.94 3.68 -2.92
N GLN A 202 7.73 3.43 -3.97
CA GLN A 202 7.65 4.18 -5.21
C GLN A 202 7.98 3.27 -6.40
N ARG A 203 7.34 3.50 -7.55
CA ARG A 203 7.65 2.73 -8.76
C ARG A 203 9.03 3.12 -9.29
N SER A 204 9.23 4.38 -9.67
CA SER A 204 10.51 4.90 -10.18
C SER A 204 11.12 5.93 -9.23
N LEU A 205 12.34 5.66 -8.75
CA LEU A 205 13.05 6.50 -7.80
C LEU A 205 14.49 6.75 -8.26
N ASN A 206 14.90 8.01 -8.30
CA ASN A 206 16.30 8.37 -8.51
C ASN A 206 17.08 8.18 -7.20
N VAL A 207 17.72 7.01 -7.07
CA VAL A 207 18.39 6.57 -5.84
C VAL A 207 19.55 7.50 -5.45
N LYS A 208 20.18 8.20 -6.40
CA LYS A 208 21.33 9.12 -6.17
C LYS A 208 21.02 10.24 -5.16
N LYS A 209 19.74 10.59 -4.95
CA LYS A 209 19.32 11.68 -4.05
C LYS A 209 18.90 11.23 -2.66
N LEU A 210 18.87 9.93 -2.40
CA LEU A 210 18.51 9.40 -1.09
C LEU A 210 19.74 9.44 -0.17
N THR A 211 19.63 10.06 0.99
CA THR A 211 20.66 9.96 2.03
C THR A 211 20.02 9.77 3.40
N SER A 212 20.71 9.07 4.30
CA SER A 212 20.28 8.78 5.67
C SER A 212 19.97 10.02 6.50
N VAL A 213 20.58 11.16 6.17
CA VAL A 213 20.29 12.44 6.83
C VAL A 213 18.85 12.88 6.60
N LEU A 214 18.26 12.49 5.47
CA LEU A 214 16.92 12.92 5.07
C LEU A 214 15.80 12.13 5.73
N PHE A 215 16.04 10.86 6.06
CA PHE A 215 15.00 9.94 6.50
C PHE A 215 15.46 9.11 7.72
N PRO A 216 15.55 9.71 8.92
CA PRO A 216 16.14 9.07 10.09
C PRO A 216 15.32 7.91 10.68
N LYS A 217 14.07 7.73 10.23
CA LYS A 217 13.15 6.67 10.71
C LYS A 217 12.69 5.74 9.59
N LEU A 218 13.26 5.86 8.39
CA LEU A 218 12.85 5.03 7.27
C LEU A 218 13.35 3.61 7.52
N ASP A 219 12.41 2.72 7.81
CA ASP A 219 12.64 1.33 8.13
C ASP A 219 12.44 0.45 6.88
N THR A 220 11.48 0.80 6.02
CA THR A 220 11.14 0.06 4.80
C THR A 220 11.14 0.95 3.57
N LEU A 221 11.89 0.55 2.55
CA LEU A 221 11.92 1.18 1.23
C LEU A 221 11.54 0.14 0.18
N SER A 222 10.54 0.45 -0.64
CA SER A 222 10.06 -0.40 -1.73
C SER A 222 10.20 0.35 -3.06
N ILE A 223 11.00 -0.20 -3.98
CA ILE A 223 11.26 0.37 -5.29
C ILE A 223 10.77 -0.63 -6.32
N LYS A 224 9.89 -0.23 -7.25
CA LYS A 224 9.22 -1.20 -8.15
C LYS A 224 9.68 -1.26 -9.61
N GLU A 225 10.44 -0.29 -10.08
CA GLU A 225 11.00 -0.23 -11.44
C GLU A 225 12.11 0.82 -11.46
N THR A 226 13.28 0.52 -12.00
CA THR A 226 14.41 1.44 -11.86
C THR A 226 15.12 1.75 -13.16
N ASN A 227 15.08 3.03 -13.52
CA ASN A 227 16.16 3.67 -14.26
C ASN A 227 17.23 4.10 -13.26
N CYS A 228 17.94 3.14 -12.67
CA CYS A 228 19.13 3.44 -11.88
C CYS A 228 20.33 3.49 -12.81
N GLU A 229 20.76 4.70 -13.16
CA GLU A 229 22.11 4.89 -13.69
C GLU A 229 23.12 4.60 -12.57
N ALA A 230 24.12 3.77 -12.85
CA ALA A 230 25.22 3.52 -11.93
C ALA A 230 25.79 4.85 -11.42
N GLY A 231 25.75 5.04 -10.10
CA GLY A 231 26.12 6.27 -9.42
C GLY A 231 26.76 6.01 -8.07
N GLU A 232 27.07 7.08 -7.35
CA GLU A 232 27.59 7.01 -5.98
C GLU A 232 26.67 6.20 -5.07
N ARG A 233 27.26 5.43 -4.15
CA ARG A 233 26.53 4.58 -3.22
C ARG A 233 25.69 5.44 -2.26
N THR A 234 24.39 5.22 -2.32
CA THR A 234 23.39 5.72 -1.39
C THR A 234 23.47 5.00 -0.05
N PHE A 235 23.35 5.79 1.02
CA PHE A 235 23.48 5.27 2.37
C PHE A 235 22.30 5.68 3.24
N VAL A 236 21.45 4.71 3.59
CA VAL A 236 20.32 4.84 4.52
C VAL A 236 20.58 3.96 5.74
N ARG A 237 21.22 4.51 6.77
CA ARG A 237 21.67 3.80 7.98
C ARG A 237 20.57 3.06 8.75
N THR A 238 19.32 3.50 8.64
CA THR A 238 18.20 2.98 9.43
C THR A 238 17.36 1.95 8.68
N LEU A 239 17.70 1.68 7.41
CA LEU A 239 16.88 0.81 6.57
C LEU A 239 17.00 -0.63 7.05
N LYS A 240 15.90 -1.20 7.52
CA LYS A 240 15.79 -2.60 7.97
C LYS A 240 15.31 -3.51 6.85
N SER A 241 14.42 -3.00 6.00
CA SER A 241 13.84 -3.75 4.88
C SER A 241 13.99 -2.98 3.57
N LEU A 242 14.53 -3.65 2.56
CA LEU A 242 14.56 -3.17 1.18
C LEU A 242 13.76 -4.13 0.31
N GLN A 243 12.79 -3.60 -0.43
CA GLN A 243 12.08 -4.33 -1.46
C GLN A 243 12.44 -3.72 -2.81
N VAL A 244 12.95 -4.55 -3.72
CA VAL A 244 13.29 -4.18 -5.09
C VAL A 244 12.47 -5.06 -6.03
N ASN A 245 11.63 -4.44 -6.84
CA ASN A 245 10.95 -5.07 -7.96
C ASN A 245 11.55 -4.49 -9.25
N GLY A 246 11.83 -5.34 -10.23
CA GLY A 246 12.34 -4.90 -11.52
C GLY A 246 12.04 -5.93 -12.59
N ASP A 247 11.77 -5.44 -13.80
CA ASP A 247 11.43 -6.31 -14.93
C ASP A 247 12.63 -7.21 -15.26
N LYS A 248 13.85 -6.66 -15.12
CA LYS A 248 15.12 -7.32 -15.42
C LYS A 248 16.01 -7.42 -14.19
N TRP A 249 16.80 -8.49 -14.12
CA TRP A 249 17.78 -8.68 -13.05
C TRP A 249 18.82 -7.55 -12.98
N SER A 250 19.26 -7.03 -14.14
CA SER A 250 20.25 -5.94 -14.19
C SER A 250 19.77 -4.66 -13.51
N GLU A 251 18.46 -4.39 -13.53
CA GLU A 251 17.84 -3.25 -12.84
C GLU A 251 17.88 -3.46 -11.33
N VAL A 252 17.46 -4.64 -10.87
CA VAL A 252 17.56 -5.04 -9.47
C VAL A 252 18.99 -4.91 -8.97
N GLN A 253 19.96 -5.42 -9.73
CA GLN A 253 21.38 -5.36 -9.36
C GLN A 253 21.90 -3.93 -9.31
N SER A 254 21.47 -3.05 -10.22
CA SER A 254 21.80 -1.62 -10.19
C SER A 254 21.33 -0.96 -8.90
N VAL A 255 20.11 -1.27 -8.45
CA VAL A 255 19.57 -0.79 -7.17
C VAL A 255 20.39 -1.33 -6.00
N LEU A 256 20.62 -2.64 -5.94
CA LEU A 256 21.37 -3.26 -4.86
C LEU A 256 22.79 -2.69 -4.75
N ASN A 257 23.46 -2.44 -5.88
CA ASN A 257 24.78 -1.82 -5.92
C ASN A 257 24.77 -0.37 -5.44
N ALA A 258 23.64 0.33 -5.60
CA ALA A 258 23.46 1.68 -5.11
C ALA A 258 23.23 1.74 -3.60
N PHE A 259 22.86 0.66 -2.92
CA PHE A 259 22.67 0.66 -1.46
C PHE A 259 23.83 -0.03 -0.74
N LYS A 260 24.29 0.58 0.35
CA LYS A 260 25.11 -0.12 1.33
C LYS A 260 24.19 -0.90 2.29
N LEU A 261 24.27 -2.23 2.23
CA LEU A 261 23.27 -3.14 2.83
C LEU A 261 23.56 -3.53 4.29
N ASP A 262 24.65 -3.04 4.89
CA ASP A 262 25.15 -3.43 6.21
C ASP A 262 24.12 -3.37 7.36
N SER A 263 23.07 -2.55 7.25
CA SER A 263 22.02 -2.38 8.27
C SER A 263 20.70 -3.10 7.95
N ILE A 264 20.59 -3.72 6.78
CA ILE A 264 19.34 -4.33 6.30
C ILE A 264 19.24 -5.74 6.88
N THR A 265 18.08 -6.05 7.44
CA THR A 265 17.75 -7.38 8.00
C THR A 265 16.93 -8.23 7.04
N SER A 266 16.19 -7.61 6.12
CA SER A 266 15.40 -8.30 5.11
C SER A 266 15.51 -7.65 3.73
N LEU A 267 15.81 -8.46 2.72
CA LEU A 267 15.83 -8.04 1.32
C LEU A 267 14.78 -8.83 0.54
N HIS A 268 13.84 -8.13 -0.09
CA HIS A 268 12.84 -8.72 -0.97
C HIS A 268 13.15 -8.36 -2.41
N VAL A 269 13.52 -9.34 -3.22
CA VAL A 269 13.76 -9.19 -4.65
C VAL A 269 12.61 -9.81 -5.41
N ILE A 270 11.98 -9.05 -6.28
CA ILE A 270 10.93 -9.54 -7.16
C ILE A 270 11.38 -9.24 -8.59
N SER A 271 11.35 -10.24 -9.47
CA SER A 271 11.67 -10.05 -10.88
C SER A 271 10.61 -10.67 -11.78
N GLU A 272 10.28 -10.00 -12.89
CA GLU A 272 9.43 -10.60 -13.92
C GLU A 272 10.20 -11.63 -14.76
N GLU A 273 11.49 -11.41 -14.97
CA GLU A 273 12.38 -12.38 -15.59
C GLU A 273 12.70 -13.56 -14.66
N LYS A 274 13.07 -14.70 -15.27
CA LYS A 274 13.65 -15.81 -14.51
C LYS A 274 14.89 -15.31 -13.79
N LEU A 275 14.94 -15.56 -12.49
CA LEU A 275 16.10 -15.25 -11.68
C LEU A 275 17.32 -16.01 -12.24
N PRO A 276 18.47 -15.33 -12.40
CA PRO A 276 19.58 -15.94 -13.08
C PRO A 276 20.24 -17.03 -12.20
N PRO A 277 20.94 -18.00 -12.80
CA PRO A 277 21.52 -19.13 -12.05
C PRO A 277 22.53 -18.70 -10.98
N ASP A 278 23.14 -17.53 -11.16
CA ASP A 278 24.12 -16.89 -10.29
C ASP A 278 23.48 -16.02 -9.20
N ILE A 279 22.16 -16.05 -9.01
CA ILE A 279 21.52 -15.38 -7.87
C ILE A 279 22.08 -15.83 -6.50
N HIS A 280 22.68 -17.03 -6.47
CA HIS A 280 23.42 -17.54 -5.32
C HIS A 280 24.69 -16.75 -5.01
N ASP A 281 25.32 -16.15 -6.01
CA ASP A 281 26.47 -15.27 -5.84
C ASP A 281 26.08 -13.93 -5.23
N LEU A 282 24.81 -13.50 -5.39
CA LEU A 282 24.29 -12.35 -4.66
C LEU A 282 24.43 -12.59 -3.14
N ALA A 283 24.03 -13.77 -2.65
CA ALA A 283 24.11 -14.11 -1.22
C ALA A 283 25.54 -14.09 -0.66
N LYS A 284 26.56 -14.35 -1.50
CA LYS A 284 27.98 -14.34 -1.09
C LYS A 284 28.51 -12.93 -0.80
N GLY A 285 27.89 -11.90 -1.39
CA GLY A 285 28.28 -10.50 -1.18
C GLY A 285 27.47 -9.78 -0.10
N LEU A 286 26.53 -10.46 0.54
CA LEU A 286 25.59 -9.87 1.47
C LEU A 286 26.04 -9.98 2.94
N PRO A 287 25.64 -9.05 3.82
CA PRO A 287 25.96 -9.11 5.24
C PRO A 287 25.47 -10.41 5.90
N GLU A 288 26.21 -10.91 6.88
CA GLU A 288 25.78 -12.04 7.69
C GLU A 288 24.43 -11.75 8.38
N GLY A 289 23.50 -12.71 8.31
CA GLY A 289 22.18 -12.59 8.92
C GLY A 289 21.11 -11.92 8.05
N LEU A 290 21.47 -11.40 6.86
CA LEU A 290 20.47 -10.90 5.91
C LEU A 290 19.65 -12.07 5.35
N ILE A 291 18.32 -11.94 5.44
CA ILE A 291 17.38 -12.86 4.80
C ILE A 291 16.98 -12.28 3.44
N VAL A 292 17.26 -13.01 2.37
CA VAL A 292 16.85 -12.64 1.01
C VAL A 292 15.67 -13.50 0.60
N PHE A 293 14.60 -12.85 0.20
CA PHE A 293 13.47 -13.47 -0.45
C PHE A 293 13.47 -13.06 -1.91
N ALA A 294 13.78 -13.98 -2.83
CA ALA A 294 13.73 -13.72 -4.26
C ALA A 294 12.57 -14.49 -4.90
N PHE A 295 11.75 -13.77 -5.67
CA PHE A 295 10.56 -14.31 -6.32
C PHE A 295 10.55 -13.96 -7.81
N THR A 296 10.13 -14.90 -8.64
CA THR A 296 9.63 -14.56 -9.99
C THR A 296 8.17 -14.10 -9.90
N TRP A 297 7.71 -13.23 -10.81
CA TRP A 297 6.36 -12.67 -10.75
C TRP A 297 5.24 -13.71 -10.88
N ASP A 298 5.50 -14.76 -11.64
CA ASP A 298 4.62 -15.94 -11.75
C ASP A 298 4.70 -16.86 -10.52
N ASN A 299 5.57 -16.55 -9.56
CA ASN A 299 5.92 -17.34 -8.38
C ASN A 299 6.36 -18.77 -8.73
N SER A 300 6.82 -19.00 -9.96
CA SER A 300 7.33 -20.31 -10.38
C SER A 300 8.60 -20.68 -9.64
N ASP A 301 9.40 -19.67 -9.28
CA ASP A 301 10.61 -19.84 -8.47
C ASP A 301 10.57 -18.91 -7.25
N ILE A 302 10.64 -19.52 -6.07
CA ILE A 302 10.82 -18.83 -4.78
C ILE A 302 12.16 -19.28 -4.22
N PHE A 303 12.99 -18.31 -3.85
CA PHE A 303 14.25 -18.55 -3.17
C PHE A 303 14.24 -17.81 -1.83
N ILE A 304 14.56 -18.55 -0.77
CA ILE A 304 14.90 -17.98 0.53
C ILE A 304 16.39 -18.24 0.70
N LEU A 305 17.20 -17.18 0.78
CA LEU A 305 18.65 -17.28 0.95
C LEU A 305 19.01 -16.71 2.32
N ASN A 306 19.77 -17.48 3.09
CA ASN A 306 20.41 -17.02 4.33
C ASN A 306 21.90 -17.34 4.23
N HIS A 307 22.74 -16.34 4.53
CA HIS A 307 24.20 -16.39 4.42
C HIS A 307 24.85 -17.57 5.15
N ARG A 308 24.28 -18.06 6.26
CA ARG A 308 24.92 -19.10 7.08
C ARG A 308 24.58 -20.54 6.72
N ASP A 309 23.38 -20.80 6.19
CA ASP A 309 22.88 -22.18 6.07
C ASP A 309 22.40 -22.58 4.68
N TYR A 310 22.48 -21.69 3.68
CA TYR A 310 22.00 -21.93 2.32
C TYR A 310 20.72 -22.81 2.31
N MET A 311 19.72 -22.40 3.10
CA MET A 311 18.49 -23.20 3.21
C MET A 311 17.67 -22.98 1.94
N TYR A 312 18.02 -23.73 0.90
CA TYR A 312 17.39 -23.68 -0.42
C TYR A 312 15.99 -24.28 -0.36
N LEU A 313 15.01 -23.42 -0.08
CA LEU A 313 13.61 -23.79 -0.24
C LEU A 313 13.16 -23.35 -1.63
N THR A 314 13.55 -24.12 -2.65
CA THR A 314 13.00 -23.96 -3.99
C THR A 314 11.59 -24.53 -4.00
N LEU A 315 10.58 -23.69 -3.82
CA LEU A 315 9.18 -24.08 -3.96
C LEU A 315 8.79 -24.15 -5.44
N LYS A 316 9.39 -25.10 -6.16
CA LYS A 316 8.88 -25.47 -7.50
C LYS A 316 7.53 -26.16 -7.29
N HIS A 317 6.51 -25.71 -8.03
CA HIS A 317 5.15 -26.29 -8.10
C HIS A 317 4.03 -25.72 -7.19
N LEU A 318 4.14 -24.52 -6.63
CA LEU A 318 2.96 -23.82 -6.10
C LEU A 318 2.17 -23.18 -7.25
N THR A 319 1.39 -23.98 -7.98
CA THR A 319 0.65 -23.55 -9.17
C THR A 319 -0.63 -22.76 -8.86
N ASN A 320 -1.04 -22.65 -7.60
CA ASN A 320 -2.27 -21.99 -7.20
C ASN A 320 -2.01 -20.78 -6.29
N ARG A 321 -2.52 -19.61 -6.71
CA ARG A 321 -2.46 -18.34 -5.98
C ARG A 321 -3.02 -18.43 -4.56
N ASP A 322 -4.02 -19.28 -4.33
CA ASP A 322 -4.61 -19.52 -3.00
C ASP A 322 -3.70 -20.37 -2.10
N GLN A 323 -2.90 -21.28 -2.68
CA GLN A 323 -1.88 -22.03 -1.94
C GLN A 323 -0.73 -21.11 -1.53
N LEU A 324 -0.29 -20.21 -2.41
CA LEU A 324 0.68 -19.16 -2.09
C LEU A 324 0.16 -18.22 -1.01
N ALA A 325 -1.09 -17.74 -1.11
CA ALA A 325 -1.68 -16.87 -0.10
C ALA A 325 -1.78 -17.56 1.27
N ARG A 326 -2.23 -18.81 1.33
CA ARG A 326 -2.25 -19.63 2.56
C ARG A 326 -0.84 -19.92 3.07
N TYR A 327 0.13 -20.15 2.19
CA TYR A 327 1.52 -20.38 2.57
C TYR A 327 2.17 -19.11 3.14
N PHE A 328 1.90 -17.94 2.56
CA PHE A 328 2.30 -16.65 3.10
C PHE A 328 1.56 -16.28 4.38
N GLU A 329 0.30 -16.69 4.57
CA GLU A 329 -0.41 -16.59 5.86
C GLU A 329 0.19 -17.53 6.92
N VAL A 330 0.57 -18.75 6.56
CA VAL A 330 1.26 -19.71 7.44
C VAL A 330 2.69 -19.24 7.78
N LEU A 331 3.40 -18.63 6.82
CA LEU A 331 4.70 -17.99 7.03
C LEU A 331 4.60 -16.69 7.82
N ARG A 332 3.51 -15.92 7.69
CA ARG A 332 3.16 -14.79 8.59
C ARG A 332 2.77 -15.27 10.00
N GLY A 333 2.38 -16.54 10.12
CA GLY A 333 2.08 -17.23 11.37
C GLY A 333 3.34 -17.76 12.07
N PRO A 334 3.34 -18.97 12.66
CA PRO A 334 4.36 -19.45 13.60
C PRO A 334 5.81 -19.39 13.12
N LEU A 335 6.07 -19.44 11.81
CA LEU A 335 7.40 -19.29 11.21
C LEU A 335 7.94 -17.86 11.31
N TRP A 336 7.08 -16.83 11.26
CA TRP A 336 7.43 -15.44 11.57
C TRP A 336 7.89 -15.29 13.01
N SER A 337 7.24 -16.00 13.96
CA SER A 337 7.68 -16.07 15.36
C SER A 337 8.87 -17.01 15.60
N PHE A 338 9.10 -18.00 14.72
CA PHE A 338 10.25 -18.93 14.79
C PHE A 338 11.55 -18.29 14.27
N LEU A 339 11.43 -17.30 13.37
CA LEU A 339 12.53 -16.46 12.89
C LEU A 339 12.81 -15.25 13.81
N HIS A 340 11.93 -14.98 14.78
CA HIS A 340 12.01 -13.85 15.71
C HIS A 340 12.69 -14.06 17.09
N PRO A 341 13.24 -15.22 17.49
CA PRO A 341 13.90 -15.33 18.80
C PRO A 341 15.33 -14.75 18.82
N PHE A 342 15.83 -14.21 17.69
CA PHE A 342 17.16 -13.57 17.63
C PHE A 342 17.11 -12.03 17.55
N ALA A 343 15.93 -11.44 17.75
CA ALA A 343 15.75 -9.99 17.87
C ALA A 343 15.29 -9.63 19.29
N SER A 344 16.21 -9.74 20.24
CA SER A 344 16.16 -9.07 21.55
C SER A 344 17.41 -8.21 21.70
#